data_AF-A0A8B9FWF6-F1
#
_entry.id   AF-A0A8B9FWF6-F1
#
_cell.length_a   1.000
_cell.length_b   1.000
_cell.length_c   1.000
_cell.angle_alpha   90.00
_cell.angle_beta   90.00
_cell.angle_gamma   90.00
#
_symmetry.space_group_name_H-M   'P 1'
#
loop_
_entity.id
_entity.type
_entity.pdbx_description
1 polymer ?
#
loop_
_entity_poly.entity_id
_entity_poly.type
_entity_poly.pdbx_seq_one_letter_code
_entity_poly.pdbx_strand_id
1 'polypeptide(L)'
;MVTALASWLLALDLALGSAGQCRLEETGGGLRALGNSVLLSCRGYGFKFEEYSIQWYRQAPGGRPEWVSYIKYDSSVTEFGQSVESRASASRDNSRS
;
A
#
# COMPACT_ATOMS: atom_id res chain seq x y z
N MET A 1 -9.90 46.13 1.79
CA MET A 1 -10.77 45.49 2.81
C MET A 1 -11.89 44.75 2.07
N VAL A 2 -11.58 43.59 1.48
CA VAL A 2 -12.53 42.74 0.71
C VAL A 2 -12.46 41.28 1.21
N THR A 3 -12.03 41.09 2.46
CA THR A 3 -11.87 39.77 3.10
C THR A 3 -13.18 39.11 3.50
N ALA A 4 -14.33 39.79 3.36
CA ALA A 4 -15.63 39.29 3.80
C ALA A 4 -16.27 38.26 2.84
N LEU A 5 -15.91 38.25 1.55
CA LEU A 5 -16.46 37.28 0.59
C LEU A 5 -15.76 35.91 0.66
N ALA A 6 -14.58 35.84 1.29
CA ALA A 6 -13.91 34.58 1.57
C ALA A 6 -14.65 33.75 2.65
N SER A 7 -15.36 34.42 3.57
CA SER A 7 -16.04 33.76 4.70
C SER A 7 -17.27 32.95 4.29
N TRP A 8 -17.92 33.27 3.17
CA TRP A 8 -19.10 32.54 2.70
C TRP A 8 -18.73 31.31 1.86
N LEU A 9 -17.56 31.31 1.20
CA LEU A 9 -17.07 30.13 0.48
C LEU A 9 -16.60 29.01 1.42
N LEU A 10 -16.03 29.37 2.58
CA LEU A 10 -15.64 28.42 3.63
C LEU A 10 -16.84 27.65 4.22
N ALA A 11 -18.07 28.12 4.05
CA ALA A 11 -19.27 27.43 4.55
C ALA A 11 -19.73 26.29 3.63
N LEU A 12 -19.27 26.22 2.37
CA LEU A 12 -19.57 25.09 1.47
C LEU A 12 -18.63 23.89 1.73
N ASP A 13 -17.59 24.05 2.55
CA ASP A 13 -16.58 23.02 2.85
C ASP A 13 -17.06 21.90 3.81
N LEU A 14 -18.30 21.88 4.31
CA LEU A 14 -18.70 20.95 5.38
C LEU A 14 -19.88 20.01 5.07
N ALA A 15 -20.40 19.97 3.85
CA ALA A 15 -21.69 19.31 3.58
C ALA A 15 -21.68 17.94 2.86
N LEU A 16 -20.53 17.34 2.50
CA LEU A 16 -20.51 15.94 2.04
C LEU A 16 -19.43 15.14 2.75
N GLY A 17 -19.88 14.20 3.58
CA GLY A 17 -19.11 13.53 4.62
C GLY A 17 -17.88 12.76 4.12
N SER A 18 -16.85 12.77 4.95
CA SER A 18 -15.64 11.97 4.77
C SER A 18 -15.98 10.49 4.91
N ALA A 19 -16.17 9.79 3.78
CA ALA A 19 -15.94 8.35 3.76
C ALA A 19 -14.47 8.13 4.17
N GLY A 20 -14.21 7.36 5.24
CA GLY A 20 -12.85 7.05 5.67
C GLY A 20 -12.06 6.47 4.51
N GLN A 21 -11.05 7.20 4.03
CA GLN A 21 -10.27 6.81 2.87
C GLN A 21 -9.28 5.71 3.27
N CYS A 22 -9.43 4.51 2.72
CA CYS A 22 -8.41 3.48 2.81
C CYS A 22 -7.19 3.89 1.98
N ARG A 23 -5.98 3.79 2.55
CA ARG A 23 -4.73 4.12 1.87
C ARG A 23 -3.64 3.12 2.21
N LEU A 24 -2.75 2.84 1.26
CA LEU A 24 -1.50 2.11 1.44
C LEU A 24 -0.31 3.06 1.29
N GLU A 25 0.71 2.88 2.13
CA GLU A 25 1.96 3.63 2.16
C GLU A 25 3.13 2.65 2.10
N GLU A 26 3.85 2.68 0.98
CA GLU A 26 4.97 1.79 0.72
C GLU A 26 6.30 2.50 0.99
N THR A 27 7.25 1.77 1.58
CA THR A 27 8.59 2.25 1.90
C THR A 27 9.64 1.19 1.56
N GLY A 28 10.91 1.61 1.43
CA GLY A 28 12.03 0.70 1.17
C GLY A 28 12.41 0.51 -0.30
N GLY A 29 11.69 1.17 -1.23
CA GLY A 29 12.09 1.29 -2.64
C GLY A 29 13.40 2.09 -2.82
N GLY A 30 13.89 2.17 -4.06
CA GLY A 30 15.05 2.96 -4.44
C GLY A 30 16.14 2.20 -5.20
N LEU A 31 17.16 2.93 -5.66
CA LEU A 31 18.27 2.37 -6.43
C LEU A 31 19.24 1.63 -5.51
N ARG A 32 19.64 0.41 -5.90
CA ARG A 32 20.57 -0.43 -5.15
C ARG A 32 21.55 -1.11 -6.09
N ALA A 33 22.70 -1.50 -5.56
CA ALA A 33 23.66 -2.32 -6.30
C ALA A 33 23.06 -3.69 -6.67
N LEU A 34 23.50 -4.25 -7.78
CA LEU A 34 23.12 -5.59 -8.21
C LEU A 34 23.53 -6.62 -7.14
N GLY A 35 22.66 -7.59 -6.87
CA GLY A 35 22.89 -8.63 -5.86
C GLY A 35 22.48 -8.25 -4.44
N ASN A 36 22.23 -6.97 -4.15
CA ASN A 36 21.68 -6.57 -2.86
C ASN A 36 20.17 -6.82 -2.79
N SER A 37 19.71 -7.35 -1.66
CA SER A 37 18.28 -7.49 -1.38
C SER A 37 17.63 -6.12 -1.15
N VAL A 38 16.37 -6.01 -1.59
CA VAL A 38 15.48 -4.88 -1.27
C VAL A 38 14.49 -5.37 -0.23
N LEU A 39 14.33 -4.61 0.86
CA LEU A 39 13.20 -4.78 1.77
C LEU A 39 12.14 -3.74 1.41
N LEU A 40 10.96 -4.21 1.01
CA LEU A 40 9.77 -3.38 0.87
C LEU A 40 8.88 -3.54 2.09
N SER A 41 8.23 -2.47 2.52
CA SER A 41 7.25 -2.48 3.60
C SER A 41 6.04 -1.69 3.19
N CYS A 42 4.85 -2.20 3.49
CA CYS A 42 3.59 -1.53 3.22
C CYS A 42 2.81 -1.39 4.52
N ARG A 43 2.37 -0.17 4.84
CA ARG A 43 1.43 0.12 5.92
C ARG A 43 0.15 0.63 5.31
N GLY A 44 -0.98 0.17 5.80
CA GLY A 44 -2.28 0.69 5.39
C GLY A 44 -3.01 1.38 6.53
N TYR A 45 -3.95 2.22 6.16
CA TYR A 45 -4.71 3.09 7.05
C TYR A 45 -6.18 3.05 6.63
N GLY A 46 -7.09 3.14 7.61
CA GLY A 46 -8.53 3.18 7.35
C GLY A 46 -9.18 1.81 7.10
N PHE A 47 -8.42 0.72 7.26
CA PHE A 47 -8.92 -0.65 7.21
C PHE A 47 -8.04 -1.56 8.08
N LYS A 48 -8.55 -2.74 8.43
CA LYS A 48 -7.78 -3.73 9.20
C LYS A 48 -7.09 -4.73 8.27
N PHE A 49 -5.77 -4.86 8.40
CA PHE A 49 -5.01 -5.85 7.60
C PHE A 49 -5.43 -7.29 7.85
N GLU A 50 -6.02 -7.58 9.01
CA GLU A 50 -6.50 -8.92 9.35
C GLU A 50 -7.69 -9.38 8.52
N GLU A 51 -8.44 -8.46 7.89
CA GLU A 51 -9.64 -8.78 7.11
C GLU A 51 -9.35 -8.98 5.62
N TYR A 52 -8.12 -8.67 5.17
CA TYR A 52 -7.76 -8.70 3.75
C TYR A 52 -6.46 -9.48 3.52
N SER A 53 -6.42 -10.21 2.39
CA SER A 53 -5.18 -10.79 1.89
C SER A 53 -4.31 -9.72 1.23
N ILE A 54 -2.99 -9.89 1.29
CA ILE A 54 -2.02 -8.95 0.73
C ILE A 54 -1.39 -9.54 -0.52
N GLN A 55 -1.36 -8.77 -1.61
CA GLN A 55 -0.72 -9.15 -2.85
C GLN A 55 0.34 -8.11 -3.23
N TRP A 56 1.50 -8.59 -3.63
CA TRP A 56 2.58 -7.76 -4.16
C TRP A 56 2.68 -7.93 -5.66
N TYR A 57 2.85 -6.81 -6.35
CA TYR A 57 3.09 -6.76 -7.79
C TYR A 57 4.33 -5.92 -8.07
N ARG A 58 5.03 -6.24 -9.16
CA ARG A 58 6.11 -5.40 -9.69
C ARG A 58 5.84 -5.09 -11.16
N GLN A 59 6.27 -3.93 -11.61
CA GLN A 59 6.09 -3.52 -12.98
C GLN A 59 7.35 -2.80 -13.45
N ALA A 60 7.92 -3.26 -14.57
CA ALA A 60 8.96 -2.52 -15.25
C ALA A 60 8.35 -1.32 -16.00
N PRO A 61 9.08 -0.21 -16.23
CA PRO A 61 8.58 0.89 -17.04
C PRO A 61 8.05 0.40 -18.40
N GLY A 62 6.79 0.68 -18.70
CA GLY A 62 6.11 0.24 -19.93
C GLY A 62 5.73 -1.25 -20.00
N GLY A 63 6.03 -2.03 -18.97
CA GLY A 63 5.69 -3.46 -18.88
C GLY A 63 4.30 -3.72 -18.31
N ARG A 64 3.88 -4.99 -18.32
CA ARG A 64 2.68 -5.44 -17.59
C ARG A 64 3.01 -5.68 -16.10
N PRO A 65 2.04 -5.48 -15.18
CA PRO A 65 2.19 -5.92 -13.81
C PRO A 65 2.49 -7.42 -13.74
N GLU A 66 3.53 -7.78 -13.01
CA GLU A 66 3.91 -9.15 -12.69
C GLU A 66 3.58 -9.42 -11.23
N TRP A 67 2.85 -10.49 -10.98
CA TRP A 67 2.52 -10.93 -9.62
C TRP A 67 3.77 -11.48 -8.91
N VAL A 68 4.00 -11.06 -7.67
CA VAL A 68 5.21 -11.36 -6.89
C VAL A 68 4.90 -12.27 -5.71
N SER A 69 3.87 -11.98 -4.93
CA SER A 69 3.48 -12.80 -3.79
C SER A 69 2.04 -12.58 -3.35
N TYR A 70 1.53 -13.55 -2.58
CA TYR A 70 0.24 -13.50 -1.90
C TYR A 70 0.43 -13.95 -0.45
N ILE A 71 -0.15 -13.21 0.48
CA ILE A 71 -0.27 -13.60 1.88
C ILE A 71 -1.75 -13.59 2.26
N LYS A 72 -2.28 -14.72 2.70
CA LYS A 72 -3.66 -14.80 3.15
C LYS A 72 -3.90 -13.97 4.42
N TYR A 73 -5.12 -13.49 4.60
CA TYR A 73 -5.54 -12.67 5.75
C TYR A 73 -5.32 -13.30 7.15
N ASP A 74 -5.07 -14.61 7.25
CA ASP A 74 -4.75 -15.32 8.50
C ASP A 74 -3.28 -15.77 8.57
N SER A 75 -2.46 -15.36 7.59
CA SER A 75 -1.05 -15.77 7.41
C SER A 75 -0.82 -17.27 7.23
N SER A 76 -1.87 -18.09 7.08
CA SER A 76 -1.75 -19.55 6.93
C SER A 76 -1.19 -19.98 5.57
N VAL A 77 -1.29 -19.10 4.57
CA VAL A 77 -0.82 -19.34 3.21
C VAL A 77 0.03 -18.15 2.78
N THR A 78 1.25 -18.45 2.31
CA THR A 78 2.13 -17.51 1.62
C THR A 78 2.62 -18.16 0.33
N GLU A 79 2.37 -17.51 -0.79
CA GLU A 79 2.73 -17.99 -2.13
C GLU A 79 3.58 -16.94 -2.83
N PHE A 80 4.48 -17.40 -3.72
CA PHE A 80 5.37 -16.55 -4.49
C PHE A 80 5.24 -16.82 -5.99
N GLY A 81 5.45 -15.77 -6.79
CA GLY A 81 5.61 -15.91 -8.23
C GLY A 81 6.87 -16.70 -8.56
N GLN A 82 6.80 -17.54 -9.60
CA GLN A 82 7.90 -18.42 -10.03
C GLN A 82 9.23 -17.67 -10.23
N SER A 83 9.19 -16.40 -10.63
CA SER A 83 10.40 -15.60 -10.87
C SER A 83 11.15 -15.19 -9.61
N VAL A 84 10.52 -15.28 -8.43
CA VAL A 84 11.07 -14.83 -7.14
C VAL A 84 11.03 -15.89 -6.04
N GLU A 85 10.43 -17.06 -6.29
CA GLU A 85 10.17 -18.12 -5.30
C GLU A 85 11.41 -18.52 -4.46
N SER A 86 12.60 -18.59 -5.07
CA SER A 86 13.85 -18.94 -4.37
C SER A 86 14.62 -17.75 -3.77
N ARG A 87 14.13 -16.52 -3.95
CA ARG A 87 14.87 -15.29 -3.62
C ARG A 87 14.09 -14.29 -2.77
N ALA A 88 12.79 -14.48 -2.64
CA ALA A 88 11.91 -13.59 -1.88
C ALA A 88 11.50 -14.22 -0.55
N SER A 89 11.15 -13.35 0.38
CA SER A 89 10.45 -13.71 1.61
C SER A 89 9.44 -12.61 1.89
N ALA A 90 8.29 -12.99 2.43
CA ALA A 90 7.20 -12.06 2.71
C ALA A 90 6.61 -12.40 4.07
N SER A 91 6.27 -11.37 4.82
CA SER A 91 5.63 -11.47 6.12
C SER A 91 4.64 -10.33 6.28
N ARG A 92 3.76 -10.45 7.27
CA ARG A 92 2.79 -9.42 7.63
C ARG A 92 2.69 -9.30 9.14
N ASP A 93 2.34 -8.10 9.59
CA ASP A 93 2.14 -7.78 10.99
C ASP A 93 0.81 -7.02 11.14
N ASN A 94 -0.21 -7.73 11.63
CA ASN A 94 -1.55 -7.18 11.80
C ASN A 94 -1.64 -6.19 12.97
N SER A 95 -0.62 -6.12 13.84
CA SER A 95 -0.59 -5.14 14.92
C SER A 95 -0.33 -3.70 14.42
N ARG A 96 -0.04 -3.54 13.12
CA ARG A 96 0.35 -2.25 12.51
C ARG A 96 -0.68 -1.67 11.54
N SER A 97 -1.95 -2.08 11.67
CA SER A 97 -3.12 -1.48 11.01
C SER A 97 -3.76 -0.38 11.86
#